data_AF-A0A5K1FI04-F1
#
_entry.id   AF-A0A5K1FI04-F1
#
_cell.length_a   1.000
_cell.length_b   1.000
_cell.length_c   1.000
_cell.angle_alpha   90.00
_cell.angle_beta   90.00
_cell.angle_gamma   90.00
#
_symmetry.space_group_name_H-M   'P 1'
#
loop_
_entity.id
_entity.type
_entity.pdbx_description
1 polymer ?
#
loop_
_entity_poly.entity_id
_entity_poly.type
_entity_poly.pdbx_seq_one_letter_code
_entity_poly.pdbx_strand_id
1 'polypeptide(L)'
;MHLLRGHQCSSSGQGNGNVLSAVYGDAPPIFSGGGSHDKAKDWIEEVERIFWLLKVPEEDRVNYGSYLLKGDAKNWWQSTSEIRFAGQG
;
A
#
# COMPACT_ATOMS: atom_id res chain seq x y z
N MET A 1 36.55 -19.37 28.44
CA MET A 1 35.50 -20.40 28.64
C MET A 1 34.29 -19.66 29.19
N HIS A 2 33.12 -19.51 28.57
CA HIS A 2 32.44 -20.30 27.56
C HIS A 2 31.62 -19.38 26.65
N LEU A 3 31.69 -19.64 25.35
CA LEU A 3 30.72 -19.23 24.34
C LEU A 3 29.40 -19.97 24.59
N LEU A 4 28.26 -19.30 24.47
CA LEU A 4 27.05 -19.96 23.97
C LEU A 4 26.33 -19.05 22.97
N ARG A 5 26.14 -19.67 21.82
CA ARG A 5 25.57 -19.25 20.56
C ARG A 5 24.10 -19.64 20.57
N GLY A 6 23.25 -18.82 19.95
CA GLY A 6 22.02 -19.27 19.29
C GLY A 6 20.70 -18.96 20.02
N HIS A 7 19.95 -18.00 19.50
CA HIS A 7 18.90 -18.32 18.53
C HIS A 7 18.43 -17.06 17.81
N GLN A 8 18.32 -17.17 16.49
CA GLN A 8 17.61 -16.22 15.64
C GLN A 8 16.18 -16.04 16.16
N CYS A 9 15.74 -14.80 16.37
CA CYS A 9 14.32 -14.50 16.33
C CYS A 9 14.03 -13.92 14.95
N SER A 10 13.37 -14.75 14.15
CA SER A 10 12.96 -14.50 12.78
C SER A 10 12.37 -13.09 12.61
N SER A 11 12.78 -12.43 11.53
CA SER A 11 12.00 -11.35 10.93
C SER A 11 10.63 -11.90 10.55
N SER A 12 9.70 -11.90 11.48
CA SER A 12 8.28 -11.89 11.14
C SER A 12 7.97 -10.45 10.79
N GLY A 13 8.00 -10.13 9.49
CA GLY A 13 7.52 -8.87 8.95
C GLY A 13 6.14 -8.59 9.53
N GLN A 14 6.10 -7.66 10.48
CA GLN A 14 4.88 -7.27 11.15
C GLN A 14 4.05 -6.49 10.13
N GLY A 15 2.88 -7.04 9.84
CA GLY A 15 2.01 -6.61 8.78
C GLY A 15 1.69 -5.13 8.82
N ASN A 16 1.94 -4.49 7.68
CA ASN A 16 1.58 -3.10 7.39
C ASN A 16 0.05 -2.89 7.36
N GLY A 17 -0.76 -3.95 7.50
CA GLY A 17 -2.22 -3.86 7.65
C GLY A 17 -2.67 -3.28 9.00
N ASN A 18 -1.80 -3.27 10.02
CA ASN A 18 -2.17 -2.82 11.37
C ASN A 18 -2.01 -1.31 11.59
N VAL A 19 -1.12 -0.64 10.83
CA VAL A 19 -0.85 0.80 11.00
C VAL A 19 -1.96 1.68 10.44
N LEU A 20 -2.60 1.27 9.34
CA LEU A 20 -3.70 2.04 8.74
C LEU A 20 -4.95 2.01 9.62
N SER A 21 -5.27 0.83 10.18
CA SER A 21 -6.38 0.62 11.11
C SER A 21 -6.19 1.39 12.43
N ALA A 22 -4.96 1.38 12.98
CA ALA A 22 -4.65 2.07 14.23
C ALA A 22 -4.74 3.60 14.13
N VAL A 23 -4.66 4.18 12.93
CA VAL A 23 -4.68 5.63 12.72
C VAL A 23 -6.05 6.14 12.25
N TYR A 24 -6.86 5.32 11.58
CA TYR A 24 -8.13 5.78 10.99
C TYR A 24 -9.41 5.21 11.60
N GLY A 25 -9.37 4.18 12.46
CA GLY A 25 -10.56 3.64 13.14
C GLY A 25 -11.55 2.91 12.22
N ASP A 26 -11.83 3.49 11.06
CA ASP A 26 -12.51 2.91 9.90
C ASP A 26 -11.45 2.40 8.91
N ALA A 27 -11.76 1.29 8.24
CA ALA A 27 -10.84 0.65 7.28
C ALA A 27 -10.32 1.64 6.22
N PRO A 28 -9.07 1.48 5.74
CA PRO A 28 -8.51 2.38 4.75
C PRO A 28 -9.37 2.44 3.47
N PRO A 29 -9.43 3.60 2.79
CA PRO A 29 -10.32 3.80 1.65
C PRO A 29 -9.94 2.87 0.51
N ILE A 30 -10.91 2.07 0.05
CA ILE A 30 -10.71 1.10 -1.03
C ILE A 30 -11.42 1.56 -2.30
N PHE A 31 -10.73 1.46 -3.43
CA PHE A 31 -11.32 1.74 -4.74
C PHE A 31 -11.35 0.50 -5.62
N SER A 32 -12.56 0.11 -6.06
CA SER A 32 -12.77 -1.09 -6.89
C SER A 32 -12.74 -0.82 -8.40
N GLY A 33 -12.59 0.44 -8.84
CA GLY A 33 -12.59 0.81 -10.26
C GLY A 33 -13.95 1.22 -10.84
N GLY A 34 -15.02 1.21 -10.04
CA GLY A 34 -16.35 1.67 -10.45
C GLY A 34 -16.72 3.03 -9.84
N GLY A 35 -17.37 3.90 -10.61
CA GLY A 35 -17.84 5.21 -10.14
C GLY A 35 -17.75 6.32 -11.20
N SER A 36 -18.21 7.52 -10.86
CA SER A 36 -17.91 8.73 -11.64
C SER A 36 -16.47 9.17 -11.40
N HIS A 37 -15.95 10.08 -12.23
CA HIS A 37 -14.65 10.71 -12.00
C HIS A 37 -14.53 11.34 -10.60
N ASP A 38 -15.63 11.86 -10.04
CA ASP A 38 -15.64 12.46 -8.70
C ASP A 38 -15.29 11.44 -7.62
N LYS A 39 -15.82 10.22 -7.71
CA LYS A 39 -15.51 9.17 -6.72
C LYS A 39 -14.04 8.74 -6.74
N ALA A 40 -13.43 8.74 -7.93
CA ALA A 40 -12.00 8.48 -8.05
C ALA A 40 -11.18 9.63 -7.46
N LYS A 41 -11.61 10.88 -7.68
CA LYS A 41 -10.96 12.07 -7.11
C LYS A 41 -11.05 12.08 -5.58
N ASP A 42 -12.23 11.86 -5.02
CA ASP A 42 -12.44 11.80 -3.56
C ASP A 42 -11.57 10.70 -2.92
N TRP A 43 -11.44 9.55 -3.58
CA TRP A 43 -10.57 8.48 -3.12
C TRP A 43 -9.09 8.89 -3.11
N ILE A 44 -8.61 9.57 -4.17
CA ILE A 44 -7.22 10.06 -4.24
C ILE A 44 -6.95 11.06 -3.12
N GLU A 45 -7.84 12.04 -2.91
CA GLU A 45 -7.67 13.07 -1.88
C GLU A 45 -7.57 12.46 -0.47
N GLU A 46 -8.39 11.45 -0.15
CA GLU A 46 -8.34 10.79 1.14
C GLU A 46 -7.07 9.93 1.30
N VAL A 47 -6.62 9.26 0.24
CA VAL A 47 -5.34 8.51 0.26
C VAL A 47 -4.14 9.44 0.45
N GLU A 48 -4.12 10.60 -0.20
CA GLU A 48 -3.07 11.60 -0.03
C GLU A 48 -3.04 12.17 1.39
N ARG A 49 -4.22 12.41 1.99
CA ARG A 49 -4.35 12.83 3.38
C ARG A 49 -3.78 11.79 4.35
N ILE A 50 -4.03 10.50 4.09
CA ILE A 50 -3.44 9.40 4.85
C ILE A 50 -1.92 9.41 4.75
N PHE A 51 -1.35 9.56 3.55
CA PHE A 51 0.10 9.63 3.37
C PHE A 51 0.72 10.81 4.11
N TRP A 52 0.05 11.96 4.11
CA TRP A 52 0.50 13.13 4.84
C TRP A 52 0.50 12.91 6.35
N LEU A 53 -0.58 12.32 6.88
CA LEU A 53 -0.72 12.04 8.32
C LEU A 53 0.31 11.01 8.79
N LEU A 54 0.52 9.95 8.00
CA LEU A 54 1.45 8.86 8.30
C LEU A 54 2.90 9.18 7.94
N LYS A 55 3.18 10.35 7.35
CA LYS A 55 4.51 10.76 6.87
C LYS A 55 5.14 9.70 5.95
N VAL A 56 4.33 9.16 5.03
CA VAL A 56 4.79 8.16 4.06
C VAL A 56 5.79 8.81 3.09
N PRO A 57 7.01 8.27 2.96
CA PRO A 57 8.00 8.70 1.98
C PRO A 57 7.42 8.65 0.56
N GLU A 58 7.80 9.61 -0.29
CA GLU A 58 7.25 9.70 -1.65
C GLU A 58 7.49 8.42 -2.47
N GLU A 59 8.66 7.79 -2.30
CA GLU A 59 9.04 6.52 -2.91
C GLU A 59 8.09 5.35 -2.56
N ASP A 60 7.46 5.40 -1.38
CA ASP A 60 6.58 4.35 -0.91
C ASP A 60 5.10 4.61 -1.23
N ARG A 61 4.71 5.85 -1.56
CA ARG A 61 3.30 6.24 -1.77
C ARG A 61 2.63 5.45 -2.88
N VAL A 62 3.34 5.20 -3.98
CA VAL A 62 2.81 4.43 -5.11
C VAL A 62 2.54 2.98 -4.69
N ASN A 63 3.47 2.39 -3.94
CA ASN A 63 3.30 1.04 -3.42
C ASN A 63 2.08 0.98 -2.48
N TYR A 64 1.99 1.87 -1.49
CA TYR A 64 0.84 1.91 -0.58
C TYR A 64 -0.48 2.19 -1.29
N GLY A 65 -0.53 3.13 -2.22
CA GLY A 65 -1.73 3.47 -2.97
C GLY A 65 -2.24 2.29 -3.80
N SER A 66 -1.33 1.53 -4.41
CA SER A 66 -1.68 0.33 -5.17
C SER A 66 -2.29 -0.78 -4.32
N TYR A 67 -1.89 -0.90 -3.04
CA TYR A 67 -2.48 -1.87 -2.11
C TYR A 67 -3.95 -1.56 -1.77
N LEU A 68 -4.38 -0.32 -1.93
CA LEU A 68 -5.75 0.13 -1.66
C LEU A 68 -6.69 -0.05 -2.86
N LEU A 69 -6.16 -0.46 -4.02
CA LEU A 69 -6.96 -0.82 -5.17
C LEU A 69 -7.51 -2.25 -5.05
N LYS A 70 -8.76 -2.44 -5.49
CA LYS A 70 -9.40 -3.76 -5.63
C LYS A 70 -10.11 -3.88 -6.98
N GLY A 71 -10.60 -5.08 -7.27
CA GLY A 71 -11.40 -5.34 -8.47
C GLY A 71 -10.73 -4.87 -9.77
N ASP A 72 -11.48 -4.16 -10.58
CA ASP A 72 -11.04 -3.70 -11.90
C ASP A 72 -9.90 -2.68 -11.82
N ALA A 73 -9.89 -1.82 -10.79
CA ALA A 73 -8.80 -0.87 -10.60
C ALA A 73 -7.47 -1.58 -10.29
N LYS A 74 -7.51 -2.65 -9.47
CA LYS A 74 -6.32 -3.47 -9.19
C LYS A 74 -5.83 -4.17 -10.46
N ASN A 75 -6.75 -4.77 -11.21
CA ASN A 75 -6.42 -5.47 -12.46
C ASN A 75 -5.73 -4.52 -13.46
N TRP A 76 -6.29 -3.31 -13.64
CA TRP A 76 -5.71 -2.27 -14.48
C TRP A 76 -4.31 -1.85 -14.02
N TRP A 77 -4.12 -1.63 -12.71
CA TRP A 77 -2.82 -1.25 -12.16
C TRP A 77 -1.77 -2.33 -12.41
N GLN A 78 -2.11 -3.61 -12.22
CA GLN A 78 -1.19 -4.72 -12.43
C GLN A 78 -0.77 -4.82 -13.90
N SER A 79 -1.71 -4.80 -14.84
CA SER A 79 -1.39 -4.86 -16.28
C SER A 79 -0.52 -3.68 -16.72
N THR A 80 -0.77 -2.47 -16.20
CA THR A 80 0.00 -1.27 -16.59
C THR A 80 1.38 -1.22 -15.93
N SER A 81 1.50 -1.76 -14.71
CA SER A 81 2.77 -1.87 -13.99
C SER A 81 3.70 -2.88 -14.66
N GLU A 82 3.17 -4.02 -15.10
CA GLU A 82 3.92 -5.03 -15.86
C GLU A 82 4.46 -4.46 -17.19
N ILE A 83 3.68 -3.65 -17.89
CA ILE A 83 4.10 -2.98 -19.13
C ILE A 83 5.28 -2.03 -18.87
N ARG A 84 5.32 -1.35 -17.72
CA ARG A 84 6.43 -0.45 -17.36
C ARG A 84 7.75 -1.17 -17.07
N PHE A 85 7.69 -2.43 -16.60
CA PHE A 85 8.89 -3.21 -16.28
C PHE A 85 9.33 -4.15 -17.42
N ALA A 86 8.43 -4.54 -18.33
CA ALA A 86 8.76 -5.35 -19.50
C ALA A 86 9.56 -4.58 -20.59
N GLY A 87 9.65 -3.25 -20.49
CA GLY A 87 10.44 -2.39 -21.40
C GLY A 87 11.88 -2.13 -20.94
N GLN A 88 12.33 -2.72 -19.84
CA GLN A 88 13.73 -2.70 -19.38
C GLN A 88 14.28 -4.13 -19.39
N GLY A 89 14.54 -4.65 -20.58
CA GLY A 89 15.20 -5.92 -20.82
C GLY A 89 16.16 -5.80 -22.00
#